data_AF-A0A7S0ESC9-F1
#
_entry.id   AF-A0A7S0ESC9-F1
#
_cell.length_a   1.000
_cell.length_b   1.000
_cell.length_c   1.000
_cell.angle_alpha   90.00
_cell.angle_beta   90.00
_cell.angle_gamma   90.00
#
_symmetry.space_group_name_H-M   'P 1'
#
loop_
_entity.id
_entity.type
_entity.pdbx_description
1 polymer ?
#
loop_
_entity_poly.entity_id
_entity_poly.type
_entity_poly.pdbx_seq_one_letter_code
_entity_poly.pdbx_strand_id
1 'polypeptide(L)'
;MPSFMHINDPLRDQERMGRKEAHPLPLTTYLIVEALKKLRAVGASEEAATRSRVLWRGMKNLSVSEEFVSKGGTELAPMSTTSELAVAVGYSLSA
;
A
#
# COMPACT_ATOMS: atom_id res chain seq x y z
N MET A 1 5.89 16.40 6.36
CA MET A 1 5.51 15.33 5.42
C MET A 1 5.19 14.08 6.22
N PRO A 2 4.10 13.35 5.93
CA PRO A 2 3.82 12.06 6.58
C PRO A 2 4.96 11.05 6.37
N SER A 3 5.30 10.28 7.41
CA SER A 3 6.46 9.37 7.40
C SER A 3 6.38 8.28 6.34
N PHE A 4 5.17 7.80 6.01
CA PHE A 4 4.96 6.73 5.03
C PHE A 4 5.42 7.11 3.61
N MET A 5 5.47 8.40 3.27
CA MET A 5 5.89 8.83 1.93
C MET A 5 7.36 8.53 1.66
N HIS A 6 8.22 8.62 2.70
CA HIS A 6 9.64 8.26 2.60
C HIS A 6 9.88 6.76 2.37
N ILE A 7 8.86 5.92 2.56
CA ILE A 7 8.88 4.49 2.25
C ILE A 7 8.20 4.26 0.90
N ASN A 8 7.02 4.82 0.70
CA ASN A 8 6.18 4.49 -0.45
C ASN A 8 6.67 5.12 -1.76
N ASP A 9 7.14 6.37 -1.72
CA ASP A 9 7.50 7.08 -2.95
C ASP A 9 8.75 6.49 -3.60
N PRO A 10 9.83 6.14 -2.86
CA PRO A 10 10.92 5.39 -3.47
C PRO A 10 10.45 4.00 -3.95
N LEU A 11 9.57 3.29 -3.25
CA LEU A 11 9.06 2.02 -3.79
C LEU A 11 8.30 2.17 -5.13
N ARG A 12 7.77 3.36 -5.43
CA ARG A 12 7.08 3.67 -6.70
C ARG A 12 7.99 4.24 -7.79
N ASP A 13 9.16 4.75 -7.42
CA ASP A 13 10.13 5.33 -8.35
C ASP A 13 10.84 4.24 -9.17
N GLN A 14 10.34 4.02 -10.39
CA GLN A 14 10.87 3.04 -11.33
C GLN A 14 12.20 3.47 -11.96
N GLU A 15 12.50 4.77 -12.04
CA GLU A 15 13.77 5.24 -12.59
C GLU A 15 14.93 4.90 -11.66
N ARG A 16 14.77 5.12 -10.34
CA ARG A 16 15.75 4.67 -9.33
C ARG A 16 15.93 3.15 -9.41
N MET A 17 14.84 2.39 -9.52
CA MET A 17 14.91 0.94 -9.66
C MET A 17 15.67 0.52 -10.92
N GLY A 18 15.46 1.20 -12.05
CA GLY A 18 16.21 1.01 -13.29
C GLY A 18 17.70 1.31 -13.14
N ARG A 19 18.05 2.34 -12.36
CA ARG A 19 19.43 2.67 -11.97
C ARG A 19 20.04 1.73 -10.92
N LYS A 20 19.27 0.75 -10.42
CA LYS A 20 19.66 -0.19 -9.34
C LYS A 20 20.10 0.50 -8.06
N GLU A 21 19.58 1.69 -7.82
CA GLU A 21 19.88 2.46 -6.62
C GLU A 21 19.08 1.91 -5.42
N ALA A 22 19.78 1.76 -4.29
CA ALA A 22 19.19 1.23 -3.08
C ALA A 22 18.04 2.11 -2.58
N HIS A 23 17.03 1.48 -1.98
CA HIS A 23 15.98 2.21 -1.28
C HIS A 23 16.61 3.05 -0.14
N PRO A 24 16.21 4.32 0.09
CA PRO A 24 16.82 5.17 1.12
C PRO A 24 16.67 4.63 2.55
N LEU A 25 15.61 3.87 2.81
CA LEU A 25 15.31 3.22 4.09
C LEU A 25 15.24 1.69 3.96
N PRO A 26 16.32 1.00 3.55
CA PRO A 26 16.24 -0.38 3.08
C PRO A 26 15.91 -1.35 4.23
N LEU A 27 16.50 -1.14 5.40
CA LEU A 27 16.25 -1.96 6.58
C LEU A 27 14.81 -1.77 7.09
N THR A 28 14.30 -0.54 7.15
CA THR A 28 12.92 -0.27 7.57
C THR A 28 11.92 -0.94 6.63
N THR A 29 12.10 -0.79 5.31
CA THR A 29 11.22 -1.42 4.32
C THR A 29 11.27 -2.96 4.43
N TYR A 30 12.46 -3.53 4.62
CA TYR A 30 12.62 -4.97 4.86
C TYR A 30 11.88 -5.44 6.12
N LEU A 31 12.06 -4.73 7.24
CA LEU A 31 11.42 -5.08 8.51
C LEU A 31 9.89 -5.01 8.44
N ILE A 32 9.32 -4.07 7.67
CA ILE A 32 7.87 -4.01 7.43
C ILE A 32 7.39 -5.29 6.74
N VAL A 33 8.09 -5.76 5.71
CA VAL A 33 7.74 -6.99 4.99
C VAL A 33 7.84 -8.21 5.91
N GLU A 34 8.91 -8.32 6.70
CA GLU A 34 9.10 -9.42 7.63
C GLU A 34 8.05 -9.42 8.75
N ALA A 35 7.70 -8.25 9.28
CA ALA A 35 6.63 -8.12 10.26
C ALA A 35 5.28 -8.56 9.70
N LEU A 36 4.94 -8.15 8.46
CA LEU A 36 3.71 -8.57 7.80
C LEU A 36 3.64 -10.09 7.59
N LYS A 37 4.75 -10.74 7.21
CA LYS A 37 4.81 -12.20 7.09
C LYS A 37 4.53 -12.89 8.44
N LYS A 38 5.15 -12.40 9.52
CA LYS A 38 4.94 -12.94 10.88
C LYS A 38 3.50 -12.77 11.36
N LEU A 39 2.91 -11.59 11.13
CA LEU A 39 1.50 -11.34 11.47
C LEU A 39 0.55 -12.24 10.68
N ARG A 40 0.81 -12.45 9.38
CA ARG A 40 0.04 -13.40 8.55
C ARG A 40 0.16 -14.84 9.03
N ALA A 41 1.34 -15.26 9.48
CA ALA A 41 1.54 -16.61 10.01
C ALA A 41 0.67 -16.87 11.26
N VAL A 42 0.54 -15.87 12.14
CA VAL A 42 -0.38 -15.94 13.29
C VAL A 42 -1.84 -15.92 12.83
N GLY A 43 -2.21 -14.96 11.97
CA GLY A 43 -3.59 -14.83 11.49
C GLY A 43 -4.09 -16.02 10.66
N ALA A 44 -3.18 -16.82 10.08
CA ALA A 44 -3.51 -18.05 9.37
C ALA A 44 -4.12 -19.13 10.26
N SER A 45 -3.94 -19.05 11.58
CA SER A 45 -4.53 -19.98 12.55
C SER A 45 -5.93 -19.59 13.02
N GLU A 46 -6.41 -18.40 12.66
CA GLU A 46 -7.74 -17.92 13.04
C GLU A 46 -8.82 -18.57 12.16
N GLU A 47 -10.02 -18.82 12.71
CA GLU A 47 -11.17 -19.34 11.95
C GLU A 47 -11.51 -18.45 10.74
N ALA A 48 -11.31 -17.14 10.88
CA ALA A 48 -11.58 -16.16 9.84
C ALA A 48 -10.42 -15.96 8.83
N ALA A 49 -9.36 -16.77 8.87
CA ALA A 49 -8.16 -16.61 8.04
C ALA A 49 -8.46 -16.57 6.52
N THR A 50 -9.44 -17.36 6.09
CA THR A 50 -9.85 -17.48 4.67
C THR A 50 -11.10 -16.67 4.33
N ARG A 51 -11.67 -15.95 5.31
CA ARG A 51 -12.88 -15.17 5.11
C ARG A 51 -12.58 -13.96 4.22
N SER A 52 -13.37 -13.81 3.16
CA SER A 52 -13.31 -12.60 2.32
C SER A 52 -13.67 -11.35 3.13
N ARG A 53 -12.88 -10.29 2.96
CA ARG A 53 -13.09 -8.98 3.61
C ARG A 53 -13.07 -7.88 2.56
N VAL A 54 -14.05 -6.99 2.63
CA VAL A 54 -14.06 -5.76 1.83
C VAL A 54 -13.35 -4.68 2.63
N LEU A 55 -12.35 -4.05 2.01
CA LEU A 55 -11.57 -2.96 2.58
C LEU A 55 -11.58 -1.79 1.60
N TRP A 56 -11.58 -0.58 2.15
CA TRP A 56 -11.65 0.67 1.43
C TRP A 56 -10.31 1.39 1.47
N ARG A 57 -9.95 2.06 0.37
CA ARG A 57 -8.79 2.94 0.28
C ARG A 57 -9.25 4.32 -0.20
N GLY A 58 -8.93 5.34 0.57
CA GLY A 58 -9.08 6.73 0.13
C GLY A 58 -7.95 7.10 -0.84
N MET A 59 -8.28 7.70 -1.97
CA MET A 59 -7.32 8.29 -2.90
C MET A 59 -7.70 9.74 -3.18
N LYS A 60 -6.71 10.63 -3.21
CA LYS A 60 -6.88 12.05 -3.55
C LYS A 60 -6.07 12.38 -4.80
N ASN A 61 -6.43 13.48 -5.45
CA ASN A 61 -5.74 14.01 -6.63
C ASN A 61 -5.58 12.98 -7.77
N LEU A 62 -6.57 12.10 -7.94
CA LEU A 62 -6.54 11.04 -8.94
C LEU A 62 -7.58 11.31 -10.03
N SER A 63 -7.14 11.40 -11.27
CA SER A 63 -7.98 11.18 -12.44
C SER A 63 -7.74 9.76 -12.92
N VAL A 64 -8.79 8.96 -13.00
CA VAL A 64 -8.69 7.57 -13.47
C VAL A 64 -8.87 7.57 -14.99
N SER A 65 -7.84 7.18 -15.73
CA SER A 65 -7.93 7.04 -17.19
C SER A 65 -8.76 5.81 -17.57
N GLU A 66 -9.41 5.83 -18.74
CA GLU A 66 -10.10 4.65 -19.29
C GLU A 66 -9.16 3.44 -19.44
N GLU A 67 -7.90 3.70 -19.76
CA GLU A 67 -6.87 2.66 -19.81
C GLU A 67 -6.66 2.01 -18.44
N PHE A 68 -6.58 2.79 -17.36
CA PHE A 68 -6.46 2.24 -16.02
C PHE A 68 -7.73 1.47 -15.61
N VAL A 69 -8.92 1.95 -15.97
CA VAL A 69 -10.18 1.21 -15.71
C VAL A 69 -10.19 -0.14 -16.43
N SER A 70 -9.70 -0.19 -17.67
CA SER A 70 -9.73 -1.41 -18.49
C SER A 70 -8.61 -2.40 -18.17
N LYS A 71 -7.39 -1.92 -17.88
CA LYS A 71 -6.21 -2.78 -17.68
C LYS A 71 -5.78 -2.91 -16.22
N GLY A 72 -6.26 -2.02 -15.35
CA GLY A 72 -5.79 -1.91 -13.97
C GLY A 72 -4.35 -1.41 -13.87
N GLY A 73 -3.73 -1.65 -12.73
CA GLY A 73 -2.33 -1.32 -12.46
C GLY A 73 -1.84 -2.00 -11.19
N THR A 74 -0.56 -1.81 -10.89
CA THR A 74 0.10 -2.43 -9.73
C THR A 74 0.57 -1.37 -8.75
N GLU A 75 0.18 -1.48 -7.48
CA GLU A 75 0.78 -0.70 -6.40
C GLU A 75 2.10 -1.35 -5.98
N LEU A 76 3.20 -0.61 -6.11
CA LEU A 76 4.56 -1.09 -5.79
C LEU A 76 4.94 -0.90 -4.32
N ALA A 77 4.21 -0.05 -3.59
CA ALA A 77 4.42 0.20 -2.17
C ALA A 77 3.40 -0.54 -1.28
N PRO A 78 3.60 -0.61 0.04
CA PRO A 78 2.57 -1.07 0.95
C PRO A 78 1.25 -0.31 0.78
N MET A 79 0.14 -1.05 0.62
CA MET A 79 -1.20 -0.49 0.47
C MET A 79 -1.93 -0.44 1.81
N SER A 80 -2.13 0.76 2.35
CA SER A 80 -3.00 0.98 3.50
C SER A 80 -4.47 0.99 3.09
N THR A 81 -5.30 0.32 3.90
CA THR A 81 -6.76 0.20 3.69
C THR A 81 -7.47 0.21 5.06
N THR A 82 -8.80 0.36 5.05
CA THR A 82 -9.64 0.37 6.26
C THR A 82 -10.95 -0.38 6.02
N SER A 83 -11.53 -1.00 7.05
CA SER A 83 -12.89 -1.56 6.98
C SER A 83 -13.99 -0.49 7.08
N GLU A 84 -13.65 0.72 7.50
CA GLU A 84 -14.59 1.82 7.71
C GLU A 84 -14.58 2.79 6.52
N LEU A 85 -15.69 2.82 5.77
CA LEU A 85 -15.80 3.67 4.58
C LEU A 85 -15.57 5.16 4.91
N ALA A 86 -16.08 5.64 6.05
CA ALA A 86 -15.91 7.03 6.47
C ALA A 86 -14.43 7.43 6.62
N VAL A 87 -13.58 6.50 7.10
CA VAL A 87 -12.13 6.73 7.21
C VAL A 87 -11.51 6.84 5.82
N ALA A 88 -11.87 5.97 4.88
CA ALA A 88 -11.39 6.06 3.50
C ALA A 88 -11.82 7.37 2.83
N VAL A 89 -13.07 7.80 3.03
CA VAL A 89 -13.58 9.09 2.53
C VAL A 89 -12.79 10.26 3.13
N GLY A 90 -12.46 10.21 4.42
CA GLY A 90 -11.61 11.20 5.07
C GLY A 90 -10.25 11.35 4.38
N TYR A 91 -9.60 10.24 4.01
CA TYR A 91 -8.35 10.27 3.25
C TYR A 91 -8.52 10.81 1.81
N SER A 92 -9.64 10.53 1.14
CA SER A 92 -9.88 11.07 -0.22
C SER A 92 -10.14 12.58 -0.24
N LEU A 93 -10.61 13.15 0.88
CA LEU A 93 -10.92 14.58 1.02
C LEU A 93 -9.78 15.38 1.69
N SER A 94 -8.73 14.70 2.18
CA SER A 94 -7.66 15.35 2.93
C SER A 94 -6.84 16.34 2.07
N ALA A 95 -6.59 17.54 2.59
CA ALA A 95 -5.77 18.59 1.96
C ALA A 95 -4.36 18.08 1.61
#